data_AF-A0A9E5T942-F1
#
_entry.id   AF-A0A9E5T942-F1
#
_cell.length_a   1.000
_cell.length_b   1.000
_cell.length_c   1.000
_cell.angle_alpha   90.00
_cell.angle_beta   90.00
_cell.angle_gamma   90.00
#
_symmetry.space_group_name_H-M   'P 1'
#
loop_
_entity.id
_entity.type
_entity.pdbx_description
1 polymer ?
#
loop_
_entity_poly.entity_id
_entity_poly.type
_entity_poly.pdbx_seq_one_letter_code
_entity_poly.pdbx_strand_id
1 'polypeptide(L)' 'MKLKVSKENILDGLQQVQNVVSTRTTLPILSNTLLQATDKGLSLTTTDLDVGVRCTIQADVTKPGATTLPARKL' A
#
# COMPACT_ATOMS: atom_id res chain seq x y z
N MET A 1 12.54 -4.58 5.09
CA MET A 1 11.44 -5.29 4.42
C MET A 1 12.00 -6.08 3.24
N LYS A 2 11.65 -7.36 3.09
CA LYS A 2 11.96 -8.18 1.91
C LYS A 2 10.80 -9.13 1.67
N LEU A 3 10.17 -9.07 0.50
CA LEU A 3 9.03 -9.89 0.12
C LEU A 3 9.07 -10.22 -1.37
N LYS A 4 8.36 -11.27 -1.77
CA LYS A 4 8.11 -11.65 -3.15
C LYS A 4 6.60 -11.73 -3.37
N VAL A 5 6.11 -11.11 -4.43
CA VAL A 5 4.68 -11.05 -4.75
C VAL A 5 4.52 -11.11 -6.27
N SER A 6 3.42 -11.68 -6.75
CA SER A 6 3.12 -11.64 -8.19
C SER A 6 2.77 -10.21 -8.62
N LYS A 7 3.09 -9.89 -9.89
CA LYS A 7 2.79 -8.58 -10.46
C LYS A 7 1.28 -8.28 -10.45
N GLU A 8 0.46 -9.28 -10.76
CA GLU A 8 -1.00 -9.17 -10.78
C GLU A 8 -1.55 -8.82 -9.39
N ASN A 9 -1.16 -9.57 -8.35
CA ASN A 9 -1.64 -9.33 -6.99
C ASN A 9 -1.29 -7.94 -6.48
N ILE A 10 -0.07 -7.45 -6.77
CA ILE A 10 0.32 -6.10 -6.32
C ILE A 10 -0.39 -5.01 -7.10
N LEU A 11 -0.62 -5.20 -8.40
CA LEU A 11 -1.35 -4.24 -9.22
C LEU A 11 -2.82 -4.13 -8.76
N ASP A 12 -3.47 -5.27 -8.52
CA ASP A 12 -4.85 -5.33 -8.03
C ASP A 12 -4.97 -4.68 -6.65
N GLY A 13 -4.03 -4.98 -5.75
CA GLY A 13 -3.98 -4.37 -4.42
C GLY A 13 -3.77 -2.86 -4.47
N LEU A 14 -2.93 -2.36 -5.38
CA LEU A 14 -2.71 -0.92 -5.58
C LEU A 14 -3.96 -0.23 -6.16
N GLN A 15 -4.62 -0.84 -7.15
CA GLN A 15 -5.86 -0.31 -7.73
C GLN A 15 -6.99 -0.18 -6.70
N GLN A 16 -7.05 -1.09 -5.74
CA GLN A 16 -8.04 -1.06 -4.66
C GLN A 16 -7.83 0.14 -3.70
N VAL A 17 -6.57 0.51 -3.43
CA VAL A 17 -6.25 1.53 -2.42
C VAL A 17 -5.98 2.92 -3.01
N GLN A 18 -5.71 3.05 -4.32
CA GLN A 18 -5.31 4.33 -4.94
C GLN A 18 -6.42 5.40 -4.94
N ASN A 19 -7.69 4.99 -4.94
CA ASN A 19 -8.82 5.91 -5.15
C ASN A 19 -9.03 6.90 -3.99
N VAL A 20 -8.56 6.56 -2.78
CA VAL A 20 -8.68 7.40 -1.59
C VAL A 20 -7.56 8.45 -1.52
N VAL A 21 -6.54 8.34 -2.38
CA VAL A 21 -5.40 9.26 -2.36
C VAL A 21 -5.74 10.57 -3.09
N SER A 22 -5.99 11.61 -2.29
CA SER A 22 -6.23 12.97 -2.79
C SER A 22 -4.99 13.59 -3.43
N THR A 23 -5.14 14.19 -4.62
CA THR A 23 -4.10 14.98 -5.30
C THR A 23 -3.91 16.38 -4.75
N ARG A 24 -4.85 16.87 -3.94
CA ARG A 24 -4.87 18.27 -3.47
C ARG A 24 -4.50 18.40 -1.99
N THR A 25 -3.84 17.40 -1.43
CA THR A 25 -3.40 17.44 -0.02
C THR A 25 -2.14 18.28 0.13
N THR A 26 -2.08 19.09 1.18
CA THR A 26 -0.87 19.82 1.59
C THR A 26 0.12 18.95 2.35
N LEU A 27 -0.29 17.74 2.73
CA LEU A 27 0.51 16.77 3.50
C LEU A 27 1.09 15.70 2.55
N PRO A 28 2.40 15.74 2.21
CA PRO A 28 2.99 14.82 1.24
C PRO A 28 2.86 13.34 1.63
N ILE A 29 2.83 13.04 2.92
CA ILE A 29 2.70 11.67 3.43
C ILE A 29 1.36 11.01 3.04
N LEU A 30 0.30 11.81 2.87
CA LEU A 30 -1.02 11.33 2.45
C LEU A 30 -1.08 11.00 0.96
N SER A 31 -0.05 11.38 0.19
CA SER A 31 0.12 10.95 -1.21
C SER A 31 0.78 9.56 -1.32
N ASN A 32 1.14 8.95 -0.20
CA ASN A 32 1.79 7.65 -0.16
C ASN A 32 0.81 6.55 0.27
N THR A 33 1.08 5.35 -0.23
CA THR A 33 0.53 4.10 0.27
C THR A 33 1.46 3.52 1.33
N LEU A 34 0.93 3.16 2.49
CA LEU A 34 1.63 2.38 3.49
C LEU A 34 1.64 0.92 3.07
N LEU A 35 2.83 0.33 2.95
CA LEU A 35 3.07 -1.09 2.72
C LEU A 35 3.54 -1.73 4.03
N GLN A 36 2.84 -2.74 4.51
CA GLN A 36 3.22 -3.53 5.68
C GLN A 36 3.32 -5.00 5.32
N ALA A 37 4.53 -5.53 5.32
CA ALA A 37 4.79 -6.95 5.13
C ALA A 37 4.77 -7.66 6.49
N THR A 38 3.87 -8.64 6.62
CA THR A 38 3.66 -9.47 7.81
C THR A 38 3.60 -10.94 7.42
N ASP A 39 3.56 -11.83 8.41
CA ASP A 39 3.46 -13.29 8.16
C ASP A 39 2.15 -13.69 7.47
N LYS A 40 1.16 -12.80 7.44
CA LYS A 40 -0.12 -12.99 6.75
C LYS A 40 -0.12 -12.46 5.30
N GLY A 41 0.97 -11.88 4.85
CA GLY A 41 1.12 -11.26 3.53
C GLY A 41 1.42 -9.75 3.59
N LEU A 42 1.17 -9.07 2.47
CA LEU A 42 1.42 -7.64 2.30
C LEU A 42 0.11 -6.86 2.44
N SER A 43 0.05 -5.96 3.43
CA SER A 43 -1.06 -5.01 3.57
C SER A 43 -0.70 -3.67 2.93
N LEU A 44 -1.63 -3.12 2.16
CA LEU A 44 -1.58 -1.79 1.57
C LEU A 44 -2.65 -0.93 2.23
N THR A 45 -2.27 0.25 2.73
CA THR A 45 -3.20 1.20 3.37
C THR A 45 -3.02 2.60 2.81
N THR A 46 -4.12 3.28 2.52
CA THR A 46 -4.18 4.69 2.12
C THR A 46 -5.25 5.41 2.91
N THR A 47 -5.11 6.73 3.09
CA THR A 47 -6.10 7.56 3.78
C THR A 47 -5.98 9.03 3.41
N ASP A 48 -7.10 9.74 3.46
CA ASP A 48 -7.18 11.21 3.34
C ASP A 48 -7.61 11.89 4.66
N LEU A 49 -7.51 11.17 5.79
CA LEU A 49 -7.95 11.53 7.15
C LEU A 49 -9.46 11.40 7.43
N ASP A 50 -10.30 11.38 6.39
CA ASP A 50 -11.74 11.14 6.53
C ASP A 50 -12.08 9.68 6.23
N VAL A 51 -11.44 9.12 5.20
CA VAL A 51 -11.62 7.74 4.76
C VAL A 51 -10.27 7.03 4.72
N GLY A 52 -10.26 5.77 5.13
CA GLY A 52 -9.10 4.90 5.05
C GLY A 52 -9.47 3.59 4.38
N VAL A 53 -8.65 3.13 3.44
CA VAL A 53 -8.83 1.83 2.78
C VAL A 53 -7.60 0.97 3.04
N ARG A 54 -7.86 -0.29 3.39
CA ARG A 54 -6.83 -1.30 3.60
C ARG A 54 -7.14 -2.52 2.73
N CYS A 55 -6.15 -2.94 1.95
CA CYS A 55 -6.15 -4.19 1.22
C CYS A 55 -5.06 -5.11 1.78
N THR A 56 -5.28 -6.42 1.77
CA THR A 56 -4.23 -7.41 2.09
C THR A 56 -4.13 -8.37 0.93
N ILE A 57 -2.92 -8.52 0.40
CA ILE A 57 -2.62 -9.44 -0.69
C ILE A 57 -1.65 -10.52 -0.22
N GLN A 58 -1.77 -11.70 -0.80
CA GLN A 58 -0.82 -12.77 -0.54
C GLN A 58 0.55 -12.41 -1.12
N ALA A 59 1.58 -12.52 -0.28
CA ALA A 59 2.97 -12.30 -0.63
C ALA A 59 3.87 -13.18 0.24
N ASP A 60 4.95 -13.70 -0.32
CA ASP A 60 5.98 -14.44 0.40
C ASP A 60 6.89 -13.44 1.12
N VAL A 61 6.69 -13.28 2.42
CA VAL A 61 7.47 -12.33 3.23
C VAL A 61 8.69 -13.04 3.83
N THR A 62 9.89 -12.68 3.36
CA THR A 62 11.15 -13.19 3.90
C THR A 62 11.64 -12.37 5.10
N LYS A 63 11.38 -11.05 5.09
CA LYS A 63 11.72 -10.15 6.20
C LYS A 63 10.57 -9.17 6.40
N PRO A 64 9.83 -9.26 7.53
CA PRO A 64 8.75 -8.33 7.82
C PRO A 64 9.26 -6.89 7.92
N GLY A 65 8.33 -5.96 7.81
CA GLY A 65 8.63 -4.54 7.93
C GLY A 65 7.60 -3.67 7.23
N ALA A 66 7.75 -2.37 7.39
CA ALA A 66 6.86 -1.38 6.82
C ALA A 66 7.65 -0.35 6.01
N THR A 67 7.04 0.19 4.97
CA THR A 67 7.54 1.35 4.24
C THR A 67 6.37 2.09 3.61
N THR A 68 6.61 3.29 3.09
CA THR A 68 5.62 4.03 2.30
C THR A 68 6.13 4.24 0.89
N LEU A 69 5.26 4.18 -0.11
CA LEU A 69 5.60 4.47 -1.50
C LEU A 69 4.58 5.44 -2.11
N PRO A 70 4.97 6.28 -3.09
CA PRO A 70 4.04 7.18 -3.75
C PRO A 70 2.93 6.39 -4.47
N ALA A 71 1.66 6.65 -4.14
CA ALA A 71 0.55 5.82 -4.59
C ALA A 71 0.29 5.86 -6.10
N ARG A 72 0.76 6.91 -6.80
CA ARG A 72 0.50 7.15 -8.24
C ARG A 72 1.67 6.84 -9.18
N LYS A 73 2.83 6.41 -8.65
CA LYS A 73 4.05 6.19 -9.46
C LYS A 73 4.47 4.72 -9.59
N LEU A 74 3.61 3.79 -9.17
CA LEU A 74 3.81 2.34 -9.18
C LEU A 74 2.92 1.68 -10.22
#